data_AF-A0A847Y1C9-F1
#
_entry.id   AF-A0A847Y1C9-F1
#
_cell.length_a   1.000
_cell.length_b   1.000
_cell.length_c   1.000
_cell.angle_alpha   90.00
_cell.angle_beta   90.00
_cell.angle_gamma   90.00
#
_symmetry.space_group_name_H-M   'P 1'
#
loop_
_entity.id
_entity.type
_entity.pdbx_description
1 polymer ?
#
loop_
_entity_poly.entity_id
_entity_poly.type
_entity_poly.pdbx_seq_one_letter_code
_entity_poly.pdbx_strand_id
1 'polypeptide(L)'
;GQDATADGCNSIVKGELTVTVYKDIRKLTPLAADMMDNLLNNKPIEGVKNYTMAELTLVKDATGEVPCVFLPVVQVTKDNVYDEIVKSGFQPYDDVYRDIPDAEKPPKP
;
A
#
# COMPACT_ATOMS: atom_id res chain seq x y z
N GLY A 1 5.11 7.51 -9.27
CA GLY A 1 4.63 6.21 -9.79
C GLY A 1 3.42 5.76 -9.01
N GLN A 2 2.64 4.82 -9.55
CA GLN A 2 1.60 4.13 -8.79
C GLN A 2 2.09 2.72 -8.44
N ASP A 3 1.65 2.21 -7.28
CA ASP A 3 1.71 0.82 -6.84
C ASP A 3 3.07 0.22 -6.46
N ALA A 4 4.12 1.04 -6.36
CA ALA A 4 5.43 0.60 -5.87
C ALA A 4 5.97 -0.64 -6.62
N THR A 5 5.84 -0.61 -7.95
CA THR A 5 6.44 -1.61 -8.84
C THR A 5 7.96 -1.65 -8.65
N ALA A 6 8.59 -2.78 -8.95
CA ALA A 6 10.06 -2.90 -8.88
C ALA A 6 10.78 -1.79 -9.65
N ASP A 7 10.30 -1.45 -10.86
CA ASP A 7 10.84 -0.35 -11.66
C ASP A 7 10.63 1.03 -11.03
N GLY A 8 9.44 1.29 -10.47
CA GLY A 8 9.17 2.55 -9.78
C GLY A 8 10.07 2.73 -8.56
N CYS A 9 10.26 1.66 -7.78
CA CYS A 9 11.16 1.63 -6.63
C CYS A 9 12.63 1.79 -7.04
N ASN A 10 13.06 1.15 -8.13
CA ASN A 10 14.40 1.32 -8.68
C ASN A 10 14.65 2.77 -9.15
N SER A 11 13.70 3.39 -9.87
CA SER A 11 13.79 4.81 -10.24
C SER A 11 13.81 5.74 -9.02
N ILE A 12 13.17 5.38 -7.91
CA ILE A 12 13.27 6.13 -6.64
C ILE A 12 14.68 6.07 -6.07
N VAL A 13 15.29 4.88 -6.01
CA VAL A 13 16.65 4.73 -5.47
C VAL A 13 17.67 5.49 -6.34
N LYS A 14 17.49 5.47 -7.66
CA LYS A 14 18.29 6.24 -8.63
C LYS A 14 18.04 7.75 -8.60
N GLY A 15 16.97 8.21 -7.94
CA GLY A 15 16.59 9.63 -7.88
C GLY A 15 15.89 10.18 -9.13
N GLU A 16 15.46 9.30 -10.04
CA GLU A 16 14.68 9.66 -11.25
C GLU A 16 13.20 9.90 -10.92
N LEU A 17 12.70 9.23 -9.88
CA LEU A 17 11.34 9.37 -9.40
C LEU A 17 11.36 9.76 -7.92
N THR A 18 10.63 10.81 -7.53
CA THR A 18 10.64 11.28 -6.13
C THR A 18 9.79 10.39 -5.20
N VAL A 19 8.65 9.92 -5.70
CA VAL A 19 7.65 9.22 -4.87
C VAL A 19 6.84 8.21 -5.67
N THR A 20 6.46 7.13 -4.98
CA THR A 20 5.41 6.20 -5.42
C THR A 20 4.43 5.94 -4.29
N VAL A 21 3.20 5.58 -4.65
CA VAL A 21 2.16 5.25 -3.68
C VAL A 21 2.13 3.73 -3.50
N TYR A 22 2.39 3.27 -2.28
CA TYR A 22 2.33 1.87 -1.89
C TYR A 22 1.01 1.55 -1.21
N LYS A 23 0.33 0.53 -1.74
CA LYS A 23 -0.88 -0.09 -1.20
C LYS A 23 -0.61 -1.58 -1.07
N ASP A 24 -0.42 -2.08 0.14
CA ASP A 24 -0.12 -3.50 0.35
C ASP A 24 -1.39 -4.36 0.20
N ILE A 25 -1.65 -4.80 -1.03
CA ILE A 25 -2.82 -5.63 -1.34
C ILE A 25 -2.81 -6.98 -0.60
N ARG A 26 -1.64 -7.44 -0.12
CA ARG A 26 -1.54 -8.69 0.66
C ARG A 26 -2.26 -8.56 2.01
N LYS A 27 -2.43 -7.34 2.53
CA LYS A 27 -3.18 -7.06 3.76
C LYS A 27 -4.70 -7.03 3.54
N LEU A 28 -5.16 -6.96 2.28
CA LEU A 28 -6.58 -6.87 1.97
C LEU A 28 -7.31 -8.20 2.24
N THR A 29 -6.73 -9.33 1.84
CA THR A 29 -7.36 -10.64 2.02
C THR A 29 -7.52 -11.03 3.49
N PRO A 30 -6.49 -10.95 4.36
CA PRO A 30 -6.66 -11.21 5.79
C PRO A 30 -7.70 -10.29 6.43
N LEU A 31 -7.64 -8.99 6.12
CA LEU A 31 -8.61 -8.03 6.63
C LEU A 31 -10.05 -8.40 6.23
N ALA A 32 -10.29 -8.74 4.96
CA ALA A 32 -11.61 -9.13 4.51
C ALA A 32 -12.11 -10.41 5.20
N ALA A 33 -11.22 -11.40 5.41
CA ALA A 33 -11.55 -12.62 6.13
C ALA A 33 -11.91 -12.33 7.61
N ASP A 34 -11.11 -11.52 8.30
CA ASP A 34 -11.35 -11.12 9.69
C ASP A 34 -12.65 -10.32 9.83
N MET A 35 -12.94 -9.44 8.87
CA MET A 35 -14.20 -8.71 8.80
C MET A 35 -15.40 -9.66 8.67
N MET A 36 -15.31 -10.66 7.78
CA MET A 36 -16.37 -11.65 7.62
C MET A 36 -16.57 -12.47 8.90
N ASP A 37 -15.51 -12.93 9.56
CA ASP A 37 -15.62 -13.66 10.82
C ASP A 37 -16.25 -12.80 11.92
N ASN A 38 -15.85 -11.53 12.03
CA ASN A 38 -16.45 -10.60 12.99
C ASN A 38 -17.95 -10.40 12.74
N LEU A 39 -18.36 -10.23 11.49
CA LEU A 39 -19.78 -10.11 11.14
C LEU A 39 -20.58 -11.37 11.50
N LEU A 40 -20.06 -12.55 11.18
CA LEU A 40 -20.69 -13.83 11.51
C LEU A 40 -20.87 -14.03 13.01
N ASN A 41 -19.93 -13.51 13.81
CA ASN A 41 -19.93 -13.63 15.26
C ASN A 41 -20.52 -12.42 15.99
N ASN A 42 -21.17 -11.48 15.29
CA ASN A 42 -21.70 -10.22 15.86
C ASN A 42 -20.66 -9.40 16.66
N LYS A 43 -19.40 -9.44 16.23
CA LYS A 43 -18.31 -8.65 16.81
C LYS A 43 -18.15 -7.33 16.05
N PRO A 44 -17.65 -6.27 16.71
CA PRO A 44 -17.35 -5.02 16.03
C PRO A 44 -16.22 -5.20 15.01
N ILE A 45 -16.31 -4.49 13.89
CA ILE A 45 -15.21 -4.37 12.92
C ILE A 45 -14.39 -3.14 13.27
N GLU A 46 -13.08 -3.30 13.41
CA GLU A 46 -12.16 -2.18 13.66
C GLU A 46 -11.94 -1.32 12.42
N GLY A 47 -11.78 -0.01 12.62
CA GLY A 47 -11.42 0.93 11.54
C GLY A 47 -12.55 1.28 10.57
N VAL A 48 -13.79 0.86 10.85
CA VAL A 48 -14.96 1.23 10.05
C VAL A 48 -15.20 2.74 10.13
N LYS A 49 -15.34 3.35 8.96
CA LYS A 49 -15.83 4.71 8.78
C LYS A 49 -16.89 4.69 7.70
N ASN A 50 -17.95 5.44 7.92
CA ASN A 50 -18.97 5.58 6.91
C ASN A 50 -18.58 6.66 5.90
N TYR A 51 -18.91 6.40 4.63
CA TYR A 51 -18.71 7.34 3.54
C TYR A 51 -20.00 7.44 2.73
N THR A 52 -20.30 8.64 2.26
CA THR A 52 -21.43 8.85 1.35
C THR A 52 -21.10 8.30 -0.04
N MET A 53 -22.12 7.88 -0.76
CA MET A 53 -21.96 7.46 -2.16
C MET A 53 -21.40 8.58 -3.03
N ALA A 54 -21.73 9.84 -2.74
CA ALA A 54 -21.17 11.00 -3.42
C ALA A 54 -19.65 11.12 -3.24
N GLU A 55 -19.13 10.88 -2.03
CA GLU A 55 -17.68 10.89 -1.74
C GLU A 55 -16.95 9.73 -2.43
N LEU A 56 -17.55 8.53 -2.42
CA LEU A 56 -16.91 7.33 -2.99
C LEU A 56 -16.91 7.32 -4.52
N THR A 57 -17.95 7.86 -5.15
CA THR A 57 -18.14 7.76 -6.61
C THR A 57 -17.82 9.06 -7.35
N LEU A 58 -17.65 10.17 -6.63
CA LEU A 58 -17.56 11.52 -7.18
C LEU A 58 -18.80 11.96 -8.00
N VAL A 59 -19.94 11.27 -7.80
CA VAL A 59 -21.24 11.62 -8.40
C VAL A 59 -22.07 12.37 -7.36
N LYS A 60 -22.28 13.68 -7.57
CA LYS A 60 -22.90 14.59 -6.58
C LYS A 60 -24.29 14.16 -6.11
N ASP A 61 -25.08 13.56 -7.00
CA ASP A 61 -26.46 13.18 -6.71
C ASP A 61 -26.59 11.72 -6.22
N ALA A 62 -25.47 11.03 -6.00
CA ALA A 62 -25.49 9.66 -5.50
C ALA A 62 -25.90 9.63 -4.02
N THR A 63 -26.99 8.93 -3.73
CA THR A 63 -27.56 8.81 -2.39
C THR A 63 -27.08 7.54 -1.68
N GLY A 64 -26.99 7.60 -0.35
CA GLY A 64 -26.67 6.44 0.50
C GLY A 64 -25.31 6.58 1.18
N GLU A 65 -25.07 5.67 2.11
CA GLU A 65 -23.89 5.64 2.97
C GLU A 65 -23.41 4.19 3.11
N VAL A 66 -22.11 3.99 3.04
CA VAL A 66 -21.48 2.67 3.10
C VAL A 66 -20.41 2.66 4.18
N PRO A 67 -20.45 1.72 5.15
CA PRO A 67 -19.35 1.50 6.07
C PRO A 67 -18.15 0.92 5.31
N CYS A 68 -17.00 1.56 5.41
CA CYS A 68 -15.77 1.15 4.74
C CYS A 68 -14.62 1.01 5.74
N VAL A 69 -13.73 0.06 5.47
CA VAL A 69 -12.41 -0.02 6.11
C VAL A 69 -11.37 0.24 5.02
N PHE A 70 -10.63 1.34 5.13
CA PHE A 70 -9.58 1.68 4.19
C PHE A 70 -8.22 1.21 4.72
N LEU A 71 -7.49 0.47 3.89
CA LEU A 71 -6.10 0.14 4.17
C LEU A 71 -5.23 1.40 4.16
N PRO A 72 -4.20 1.47 5.03
CA PRO A 72 -3.26 2.59 5.02
C PRO A 72 -2.52 2.65 3.69
N VAL A 73 -2.41 3.86 3.17
CA VAL A 73 -1.62 4.17 1.98
C VAL A 73 -0.29 4.77 2.42
N VAL A 74 0.82 4.25 1.91
CA VAL A 74 2.16 4.70 2.27
C VAL A 74 2.79 5.42 1.09
N GLN A 75 3.33 6.61 1.32
CA GLN A 75 4.18 7.28 0.35
C GLN A 75 5.58 6.70 0.47
N VAL A 76 6.08 6.13 -0.62
CA VAL A 76 7.41 5.54 -0.68
C VAL A 76 8.35 6.51 -1.40
N THR A 77 9.44 6.84 -0.73
CA THR A 77 10.53 7.70 -1.18
C THR A 77 11.86 6.96 -1.03
N LYS A 78 12.97 7.61 -1.38
CA LYS A 78 14.31 7.03 -1.23
C LYS A 78 14.63 6.67 0.22
N ASP A 79 14.01 7.35 1.18
CA ASP A 79 14.31 7.21 2.60
C ASP A 79 13.68 5.94 3.22
N ASN A 80 12.55 5.47 2.69
CA ASN A 80 11.79 4.35 3.26
C ASN A 80 11.57 3.16 2.32
N VAL A 81 12.01 3.24 1.05
CA VAL A 81 11.82 2.15 0.06
C VAL A 81 12.40 0.82 0.53
N TYR A 82 13.52 0.83 1.25
CA TYR A 82 14.12 -0.39 1.78
C TYR A 82 13.21 -1.08 2.81
N ASP A 83 12.66 -0.32 3.76
CA ASP A 83 11.85 -0.85 4.85
C ASP A 83 10.45 -1.25 4.38
N GLU A 84 9.80 -0.37 3.61
CA GLU A 84 8.40 -0.55 3.21
C GLU A 84 8.23 -1.59 2.09
N ILE A 85 9.23 -1.73 1.20
CA ILE A 85 9.10 -2.57 0.01
C ILE A 85 9.98 -3.82 0.09
N VAL A 86 11.24 -3.68 0.47
CA VAL A 86 12.19 -4.79 0.41
C VAL A 86 12.11 -5.65 1.67
N LYS A 87 12.19 -5.07 2.87
CA LYS A 87 12.03 -5.83 4.12
C LYS A 87 10.65 -6.44 4.26
N SER A 88 9.61 -5.78 3.76
CA SER A 88 8.25 -6.33 3.74
C SER A 88 8.08 -7.48 2.74
N GLY A 89 9.07 -7.72 1.87
CA GLY A 89 9.02 -8.73 0.82
C GLY A 89 8.02 -8.40 -0.28
N PHE A 90 7.63 -7.13 -0.45
CA PHE A 90 6.70 -6.73 -1.51
C PHE A 90 7.36 -6.76 -2.89
N GLN A 91 8.61 -6.29 -3.00
CA GLN A 91 9.42 -6.47 -4.19
C GLN A 91 10.76 -7.11 -3.82
N PRO A 92 11.38 -7.90 -4.72
CA PRO A 92 12.70 -8.46 -4.51
C PRO A 92 13.77 -7.39 -4.37
N TYR A 93 14.71 -7.58 -3.44
CA TYR A 93 15.86 -6.69 -3.24
C TYR A 93 16.62 -6.48 -4.56
N ASP A 94 16.93 -7.57 -5.27
CA ASP A 94 17.76 -7.52 -6.47
C ASP A 94 17.09 -6.73 -7.60
N ASP A 95 15.75 -6.74 -7.68
CA ASP A 95 15.02 -5.97 -8.68
C ASP A 95 14.98 -4.48 -8.36
N VAL A 96 14.87 -4.12 -7.07
CA VAL A 96 14.88 -2.72 -6.61
C VAL A 96 16.27 -2.10 -6.74
N TYR A 97 17.34 -2.86 -6.49
CA TYR A 97 18.73 -2.36 -6.45
C TYR A 97 19.61 -2.81 -7.62
N ARG A 98 19.05 -3.41 -8.69
CA ARG A 98 19.77 -3.95 -9.87
C ARG A 98 20.80 -3.00 -10.51
N ASP A 99 20.52 -1.70 -10.52
CA ASP A 99 21.33 -0.67 -11.21
C ASP A 99 22.12 0.24 -10.25
N ILE A 100 22.22 -0.15 -8.98
CA ILE A 100 22.90 0.63 -7.94
C ILE A 100 24.31 0.04 -7.72
N PRO A 101 25.36 0.84 -7.54
CA PRO A 101 26.68 0.33 -7.17
C PRO A 101 26.64 -0.40 -5.83
N ASP A 102 27.35 -1.53 -5.68
CA ASP A 102 27.31 -2.35 -4.46
C ASP A 102 27.68 -1.58 -3.18
N ALA A 103 28.54 -0.56 -3.29
CA ALA A 103 28.91 0.30 -2.16
C ALA A 103 27.76 1.20 -1.65
N GLU A 104 26.73 1.42 -2.47
CA GLU A 104 25.58 2.28 -2.15
C GLU A 104 24.32 1.48 -1.78
N LYS A 105 24.37 0.15 -1.89
CA LYS A 105 23.22 -0.70 -1.57
C LYS A 105 23.09 -0.89 -0.05
N PRO A 106 21.86 -0.93 0.48
CA PRO A 106 21.64 -1.40 1.86
C PRO A 106 22.03 -2.88 2.00
N PRO A 107 22.22 -3.40 3.23
CA PRO A 107 22.44 -4.83 3.41
C PRO A 107 21.28 -5.65 2.82
N LYS A 108 21.56 -6.85 2.31
CA LYS A 108 20.50 -7.78 1.91
C LYS A 108 19.72 -8.24 3.15
N PRO A 109 18.37 -8.34 3.07
CA PRO A 109 17.53 -8.83 4.15
C PRO A 109 17.72 -10.34 4.42
#